data_AF-A0A442GLN8-F1
#
_entry.id   AF-A0A442GLN8-F1
#
_cell.length_a   1.000
_cell.length_b   1.000
_cell.length_c   1.000
_cell.angle_alpha   90.00
_cell.angle_beta   90.00
_cell.angle_gamma   90.00
#
_symmetry.space_group_name_H-M   'P 1'
#
loop_
_entity.id
_entity.type
_entity.pdbx_description
1 polymer ?
#
loop_
_entity_poly.entity_id
_entity_poly.type
_entity_poly.pdbx_seq_one_letter_code
_entity_poly.pdbx_strand_id
1 'polypeptide(L)'
;DHVLSSRYCRGLDTARIAFESEPQPFAPLDLLQTDPAQKAAQMAAIMKEIRGYSGSDNLVLVTHLEDIEALTGVAPREGEAVVVAPDGDGLKVLGRVTF
;
A
#
# COMPACT_ATOMS: atom_id res chain seq x y z
N ASP A 1 -1.01 -12.75 -7.54
CA ASP A 1 -0.77 -11.55 -6.72
C ASP A 1 -0.77 -11.88 -5.24
N HIS A 2 0.09 -11.20 -4.46
CA HIS A 2 0.07 -11.22 -3.00
C HIS A 2 -0.59 -9.94 -2.49
N VAL A 3 -1.75 -10.07 -1.84
CA VAL A 3 -2.59 -8.93 -1.49
C VAL A 3 -2.56 -8.67 0.01
N LEU A 4 -2.04 -7.51 0.40
CA LEU A 4 -2.09 -6.97 1.75
C LEU A 4 -3.10 -5.83 1.81
N SER A 5 -3.82 -5.73 2.93
CA SER A 5 -4.81 -4.67 3.13
C SER A 5 -4.72 -4.07 4.53
N SER A 6 -5.12 -2.81 4.66
CA SER A 6 -5.51 -2.26 5.96
C SER A 6 -6.60 -3.11 6.61
N ARG A 7 -6.68 -3.06 7.94
CA ARG A 7 -7.62 -3.86 8.74
C ARG A 7 -9.04 -3.29 8.77
N TYR A 8 -9.28 -2.17 8.09
CA TYR A 8 -10.59 -1.53 8.01
C TYR A 8 -11.46 -2.25 6.97
N CYS A 9 -12.76 -2.43 7.26
CA CYS A 9 -13.67 -3.14 6.35
C CYS A 9 -13.60 -2.62 4.91
N ARG A 10 -13.52 -1.29 4.71
CA ARG A 10 -13.38 -0.70 3.38
C ARG A 10 -12.14 -1.20 2.62
N GLY A 11 -11.00 -1.34 3.29
CA GLY A 11 -9.77 -1.83 2.65
C GLY A 11 -9.91 -3.31 2.32
N LEU A 12 -10.36 -4.11 3.29
CA LEU A 12 -10.55 -5.55 3.13
C LEU A 12 -11.55 -5.87 2.03
N ASP A 13 -12.67 -5.14 1.96
CA ASP A 13 -13.72 -5.34 0.96
C ASP A 13 -13.25 -4.92 -0.43
N THR A 14 -12.56 -3.78 -0.58
CA THR A 14 -11.94 -3.38 -1.86
C THR A 14 -10.96 -4.43 -2.34
N ALA A 15 -10.05 -4.90 -1.47
CA ALA A 15 -9.06 -5.90 -1.83
C ALA A 15 -9.70 -7.23 -2.25
N ARG A 16 -10.73 -7.67 -1.51
CA ARG A 16 -11.46 -8.91 -1.81
C ARG A 16 -12.21 -8.84 -3.14
N ILE A 17 -12.87 -7.72 -3.42
CA ILE A 17 -13.65 -7.54 -4.64
C ILE A 17 -12.72 -7.37 -5.85
N ALA A 18 -11.69 -6.52 -5.76
CA ALA A 18 -10.85 -6.18 -6.90
C ALA A 18 -9.92 -7.33 -7.35
N PHE A 19 -9.48 -8.17 -6.42
CA PHE A 19 -8.53 -9.26 -6.69
C PHE A 19 -9.12 -10.66 -6.52
N GLU A 20 -10.43 -10.75 -6.27
CA GLU A 20 -11.17 -12.02 -6.10
C GLU A 20 -10.47 -13.02 -5.14
N SER A 21 -9.79 -12.51 -4.11
CA SER A 21 -8.97 -13.28 -3.18
C SER A 21 -9.10 -12.74 -1.75
N GLU A 22 -8.87 -13.59 -0.73
CA GLU A 22 -8.90 -13.13 0.65
C GLU A 22 -7.62 -12.35 0.98
N PRO A 23 -7.69 -11.03 1.26
CA PRO A 23 -6.51 -10.23 1.54
C PRO A 23 -5.92 -10.58 2.90
N GLN A 24 -4.60 -10.45 3.03
CA GLN A 24 -3.95 -10.59 4.33
C GLN A 24 -3.99 -9.24 5.06
N PRO A 25 -4.58 -9.17 6.27
CA PRO A 25 -4.60 -7.94 7.04
C PRO A 25 -3.18 -7.56 7.48
N PHE A 26 -2.76 -6.33 7.18
CA PHE A 26 -1.44 -5.82 7.48
C PHE A 26 -1.56 -4.47 8.20
N ALA A 27 -1.36 -4.49 9.53
CA ALA A 27 -1.60 -3.33 10.40
C ALA A 27 -0.87 -2.04 9.99
N PRO A 28 0.35 -2.06 9.42
CA PRO A 28 0.98 -0.84 8.91
C PRO A 28 0.22 -0.12 7.80
N LEU A 29 -0.72 -0.78 7.09
CA LEU A 29 -1.56 -0.14 6.07
C LEU A 29 -2.81 0.54 6.65
N ASP A 30 -3.03 0.47 7.96
CA ASP A 30 -4.08 1.24 8.64
C ASP A 30 -3.82 2.74 8.54
N LEU A 31 -4.80 3.55 9.00
CA LEU A 31 -4.70 5.01 9.01
C LEU A 31 -3.32 5.52 9.46
N LEU A 32 -2.76 6.41 8.65
CA LEU A 32 -1.47 7.04 8.89
C LEU A 32 -1.40 7.63 10.31
N GLN A 33 -0.34 7.30 11.03
CA GLN A 33 -0.11 7.82 12.38
C GLN A 33 0.18 9.33 12.37
N THR A 34 -0.33 10.04 13.38
CA THR A 34 -0.13 11.48 13.54
C THR A 34 1.16 11.82 14.29
N ASP A 35 1.59 10.95 15.20
CA ASP A 35 2.88 11.08 15.89
C ASP A 35 4.04 10.81 14.91
N PRO A 36 5.04 11.71 14.81
CA PRO A 36 6.14 11.56 13.85
C PRO A 36 6.95 10.27 13.98
N ALA A 37 7.19 9.79 15.21
CA ALA A 37 7.98 8.58 15.43
C ALA A 37 7.19 7.33 15.02
N GLN A 38 5.90 7.29 15.36
CA GLN A 38 5.00 6.21 14.95
C GLN A 38 4.79 6.20 13.44
N LYS A 39 4.63 7.37 12.81
CA LYS A 39 4.55 7.51 11.35
C LYS A 39 5.80 6.98 10.66
N ALA A 40 6.99 7.34 11.15
CA ALA A 40 8.24 6.85 10.60
C ALA A 40 8.36 5.31 10.74
N ALA A 41 7.97 4.75 11.88
CA ALA A 41 7.95 3.31 12.10
C ALA A 41 6.94 2.59 11.17
N GLN A 42 5.76 3.17 10.96
CA GLN A 42 4.74 2.66 10.05
C GLN A 42 5.26 2.61 8.60
N MET A 43 5.82 3.71 8.10
CA MET A 43 6.40 3.79 6.75
C MET A 43 7.57 2.83 6.59
N ALA A 44 8.44 2.70 7.60
CA ALA A 44 9.54 1.75 7.57
C ALA A 44 9.06 0.29 7.52
N ALA A 45 7.97 -0.05 8.22
CA ALA A 45 7.37 -1.38 8.17
C ALA A 45 6.80 -1.71 6.79
N ILE A 46 6.11 -0.76 6.14
CA ILE A 46 5.62 -0.92 4.77
C ILE A 46 6.79 -1.07 3.79
N MET A 47 7.81 -0.21 3.88
CA MET A 47 8.98 -0.30 3.00
C MET A 47 9.78 -1.60 3.19
N LYS A 48 9.83 -2.12 4.42
CA LYS A 48 10.44 -3.42 4.69
C LYS A 48 9.69 -4.55 3.99
N GLU A 49 8.36 -4.52 4.02
CA GLU A 49 7.52 -5.51 3.32
C GLU A 49 7.73 -5.43 1.80
N ILE A 50 7.68 -4.22 1.23
CA ILE A 50 7.91 -4.00 -0.20
C ILE A 50 9.28 -4.53 -0.64
N ARG A 51 10.33 -4.26 0.13
CA ARG A 51 11.70 -4.73 -0.19
C ARG A 51 11.92 -6.22 0.07
N GLY A 52 11.20 -6.79 1.03
CA GLY A 52 11.30 -8.20 1.39
C GLY A 52 10.56 -9.11 0.42
N TYR A 53 9.62 -8.57 -0.34
CA TYR A 53 8.85 -9.32 -1.31
C TYR A 53 9.71 -9.79 -2.49
N SER A 54 9.75 -11.10 -2.68
CA SER A 54 10.53 -11.80 -3.72
C SER A 54 9.69 -12.78 -4.55
N GLY A 55 8.36 -12.65 -4.46
CA GLY A 55 7.42 -13.46 -5.24
C GLY A 55 7.49 -13.14 -6.74
N SER A 56 7.03 -14.07 -7.57
CA SER A 56 6.95 -13.90 -9.03
C SER A 56 5.80 -12.99 -9.49
N ASP A 57 4.79 -12.80 -8.64
CA ASP A 57 3.59 -12.02 -8.92
C ASP A 57 3.68 -10.60 -8.36
N ASN A 58 2.67 -9.75 -8.54
CA ASN A 58 2.66 -8.41 -7.94
C ASN A 58 2.37 -8.47 -6.43
N LEU A 59 3.06 -7.59 -5.67
CA LEU A 59 2.64 -7.20 -4.32
C LEU A 59 1.61 -6.08 -4.43
N VAL A 60 0.42 -6.32 -3.90
CA VAL A 60 -0.70 -5.38 -3.90
C VAL A 60 -0.92 -4.88 -2.46
N LEU A 61 -0.92 -3.57 -2.27
CA LEU A 61 -1.17 -2.92 -0.98
C LEU A 61 -2.44 -2.07 -1.07
N VAL A 62 -3.46 -2.43 -0.30
CA VAL A 62 -4.73 -1.67 -0.24
C VAL A 62 -4.77 -0.88 1.07
N THR A 63 -4.78 0.46 0.96
CA THR A 63 -4.58 1.37 2.10
C THR A 63 -5.33 2.70 1.91
N HIS A 64 -4.95 3.73 2.66
CA HIS A 64 -5.59 5.05 2.68
C HIS A 64 -4.79 6.09 1.89
N LEU A 65 -5.45 7.21 1.56
CA LEU A 65 -4.85 8.26 0.74
C LEU A 65 -3.54 8.77 1.35
N GLU A 66 -3.54 9.02 2.66
CA GLU A 66 -2.42 9.61 3.38
C GLU A 66 -1.19 8.69 3.38
N ASP A 67 -1.39 7.37 3.43
CA ASP A 67 -0.30 6.39 3.31
C ASP A 67 0.27 6.40 1.88
N ILE A 68 -0.58 6.44 0.85
CA ILE A 68 -0.13 6.50 -0.55
C ILE A 68 0.64 7.79 -0.81
N GLU A 69 0.14 8.94 -0.34
CA GLU A 69 0.82 10.23 -0.47
C GLU A 69 2.16 10.23 0.28
N ALA A 70 2.22 9.67 1.48
CA ALA A 70 3.46 9.58 2.26
C ALA A 70 4.51 8.69 1.59
N LEU A 71 4.11 7.61 0.92
CA LEU A 71 5.01 6.67 0.26
C LEU A 71 5.45 7.14 -1.13
N THR A 72 4.58 7.81 -1.88
CA THR A 72 4.76 8.05 -3.32
C THR A 72 4.81 9.53 -3.70
N GLY A 73 4.38 10.43 -2.81
CA GLY A 73 4.17 11.84 -3.11
C GLY A 73 2.98 12.11 -4.06
N VAL A 74 2.18 11.09 -4.38
CA VAL A 74 1.03 11.19 -5.29
C VAL A 74 -0.27 11.06 -4.52
N ALA A 75 -1.23 11.93 -4.85
CA ALA A 75 -2.61 11.88 -4.39
C ALA A 75 -3.50 11.22 -5.48
N PRO A 76 -3.75 9.90 -5.42
CA PRO A 76 -4.72 9.26 -6.31
C PRO A 76 -6.16 9.62 -5.96
N ARG A 77 -7.05 9.52 -6.94
CA ARG A 77 -8.50 9.57 -6.71
C ARG A 77 -8.99 8.26 -6.10
N GLU A 78 -10.20 8.28 -5.56
CA GLU A 78 -10.85 7.03 -5.12
C GLU A 78 -10.95 6.03 -6.29
N GLY A 79 -10.60 4.78 -6.01
CA GLY A 79 -10.58 3.70 -7.00
C GLY A 79 -9.38 3.71 -7.95
N GLU A 80 -8.45 4.67 -7.85
CA GLU A 80 -7.25 4.72 -8.69
C GLU A 80 -6.08 3.93 -8.06
N ALA A 81 -5.33 3.20 -8.89
CA ALA A 81 -4.12 2.49 -8.46
C ALA A 81 -2.83 3.22 -8.92
N VAL A 82 -1.81 3.22 -8.05
CA VAL A 82 -0.48 3.75 -8.34
C VAL A 82 0.51 2.59 -8.43
N VAL A 83 1.14 2.41 -9.59
CA VAL A 83 2.15 1.38 -9.82
C VAL A 83 3.52 1.95 -9.48
N VAL A 84 4.25 1.27 -8.61
CA VAL A 84 5.55 1.73 -8.08
C VAL A 84 6.60 0.62 -8.16
N ALA A 85 7.86 1.02 -8.15
CA ALA A 85 8.99 0.11 -7.94
C ALA A 85 9.93 0.66 -6.85
N PRO A 86 10.63 -0.20 -6.10
CA PRO A 86 11.70 0.23 -5.21
C PRO A 86 12.77 1.04 -5.95
N ASP A 87 13.16 2.18 -5.39
CA ASP A 87 14.23 3.04 -5.91
C ASP A 87 15.04 3.63 -4.75
N GLY A 88 16.22 3.07 -4.52
CA GLY A 88 17.05 3.38 -3.36
C GLY A 88 16.28 3.26 -2.04
N ASP A 89 16.23 4.34 -1.28
CA ASP A 89 15.55 4.40 0.02
C ASP A 89 14.02 4.60 -0.07
N GLY A 90 13.47 4.84 -1.26
CA GLY A 90 12.04 5.10 -1.47
C GLY A 90 11.41 4.28 -2.59
N LEU A 91 10.36 4.84 -3.18
CA LEU A 91 9.60 4.28 -4.28
C LEU A 91 9.60 5.25 -5.46
N LYS A 92 9.70 4.69 -6.67
CA LYS A 92 9.51 5.41 -7.92
C LYS A 92 8.16 5.05 -8.53
N VAL A 93 7.37 6.06 -8.88
CA VAL A 93 6.11 5.85 -9.60
C VAL A 93 6.40 5.49 -11.05
N LEU A 94 5.84 4.36 -11.49
CA LEU A 94 5.93 3.86 -12.87
C LEU A 94 4.70 4.20 -13.69
N GLY A 95 3.54 4.33 -13.04
CA GLY A 95 2.28 4.61 -13.73
C GLY A 95 1.09 4.72 -12.78
N ARG A 96 -0.06 5.06 -13.36
CA ARG A 96 -1.35 5.18 -12.68
C ARG A 96 -2.39 4.42 -13.50
N VAL A 97 -3.31 3.74 -12.83
CA VAL A 97 -4.38 2.97 -13.45
C VAL A 97 -5.73 3.46 -12.93
N THR A 98 -6.60 3.84 -13.86
CA THR A 98 -7.98 4.25 -13.59
C THR A 98 -8.92 3.17 -14.12
N PHE A 99 -9.89 2.77 -13.31
CA PHE A 99 -10.89 1.75 -13.66
C PHE A 99 -12.24 2.38 -14.05
#